data_AF-A0A8H3ZZ55-F1
#
_entry.id   AF-A0A8H3ZZ55-F1
#
_cell.length_a   1.000
_cell.length_b   1.000
_cell.length_c   1.000
_cell.angle_alpha   90.00
_cell.angle_beta   90.00
_cell.angle_gamma   90.00
#
_symmetry.space_group_name_H-M   'P 1'
#
loop_
_entity.id
_entity.type
_entity.pdbx_description
1 polymer ?
#
loop_
_entity_poly.entity_id
_entity_poly.type
_entity_poly.pdbx_seq_one_letter_code
_entity_poly.pdbx_strand_id
1 'polypeptide(L)'
;MHKKKEYKSAWECFKQNAELNDPVTKFWVGYYLCYGHHGEKDLITSRKYFKEAADENNYSEAQCKYVVLLIVDLSKETDETAKGNLRKEILRYFELAINNPKVETLMQCIIWEIFINGKLKVKRDVIRGFNCLRLLLYVTKEQFFD
;
A
#
# COMPACT_ATOMS: atom_id res chain seq x y z
N MET A 1 14.79 -14.41 -11.80
CA MET A 1 13.60 -14.29 -12.65
C MET A 1 13.14 -12.83 -12.77
N HIS A 2 12.40 -12.23 -11.82
CA HIS A 2 11.99 -10.80 -11.93
C HIS A 2 13.18 -9.83 -12.09
N LYS A 3 14.20 -9.93 -11.22
CA LYS A 3 15.43 -9.09 -11.28
C LYS A 3 16.24 -9.28 -12.56
N LYS A 4 16.05 -10.41 -13.26
CA LYS A 4 16.68 -10.71 -14.56
C LYS A 4 15.80 -10.31 -15.75
N LYS A 5 14.65 -9.65 -15.49
CA LYS A 5 13.62 -9.27 -16.48
C LYS A 5 13.00 -10.46 -17.24
N GLU A 6 13.08 -11.65 -16.67
CA GLU A 6 12.45 -12.88 -17.19
C GLU A 6 10.97 -12.90 -16.74
N TYR A 7 10.16 -11.96 -17.24
CA TYR A 7 8.84 -11.70 -16.67
C TYR A 7 7.86 -12.87 -16.82
N LYS A 8 7.91 -13.62 -17.92
CA LYS A 8 7.06 -14.81 -18.13
C LYS A 8 7.35 -15.91 -17.11
N SER A 9 8.62 -16.31 -16.98
CA SER A 9 9.01 -17.35 -16.02
C SER A 9 8.80 -16.92 -14.57
N ALA A 10 9.03 -15.63 -14.26
CA ALA A 10 8.70 -15.07 -12.95
C ALA A 10 7.19 -15.15 -12.66
N TRP A 11 6.35 -14.77 -13.64
CA TRP A 11 4.90 -14.83 -13.52
C TRP A 11 4.39 -16.24 -13.27
N GLU A 12 4.84 -17.22 -14.06
CA GLU A 12 4.46 -18.63 -13.89
C GLU A 12 4.84 -19.13 -12.48
N CYS A 13 6.05 -18.80 -12.01
CA CYS A 13 6.50 -19.13 -10.66
C CYS A 13 5.61 -18.49 -9.58
N PHE A 14 5.31 -17.19 -9.70
CA PHE A 14 4.45 -16.51 -8.72
C PHE A 14 3.02 -17.03 -8.75
N LYS A 15 2.43 -17.30 -9.92
CA LYS A 15 1.06 -17.83 -10.01
C LYS A 15 0.94 -19.22 -9.39
N GLN A 16 1.90 -20.11 -9.64
CA GLN A 16 1.90 -21.45 -9.05
C GLN A 16 2.04 -21.42 -7.53
N ASN A 17 2.87 -20.52 -6.99
CA ASN A 17 3.09 -20.42 -5.55
C ASN A 17 2.03 -19.59 -4.81
N ALA A 18 1.24 -18.76 -5.51
CA ALA A 18 0.17 -17.97 -4.89
C ALA A 18 -0.95 -18.86 -4.30
N GLU A 19 -1.10 -20.08 -4.84
CA GLU A 19 -2.02 -21.11 -4.34
C GLU A 19 -1.58 -21.67 -2.97
N LEU A 20 -0.33 -21.44 -2.55
CA LEU A 20 0.21 -21.87 -1.26
C LEU A 20 -0.07 -20.88 -0.12
N ASN A 21 -0.93 -19.87 -0.33
CA ASN A 21 -1.27 -18.85 0.67
C ASN A 21 -0.08 -18.06 1.23
N ASP A 22 1.00 -17.89 0.46
CA ASP A 22 2.13 -17.04 0.85
C ASP A 22 1.85 -15.55 0.50
N PRO A 23 1.86 -14.63 1.48
CA PRO A 23 1.58 -13.21 1.24
C PRO A 23 2.61 -12.53 0.31
N VAL A 24 3.87 -12.98 0.33
CA VAL A 24 4.91 -12.45 -0.57
C VAL A 24 4.58 -12.80 -2.01
N THR A 25 4.19 -14.04 -2.26
CA THR A 25 3.81 -14.47 -3.60
C THR A 25 2.54 -13.77 -4.10
N LYS A 26 1.51 -13.64 -3.25
CA LYS A 26 0.30 -12.85 -3.57
C LYS A 26 0.64 -11.40 -3.92
N PHE A 27 1.55 -10.77 -3.18
CA PHE A 27 2.04 -9.44 -3.50
C PHE A 27 2.67 -9.38 -4.91
N TRP A 28 3.52 -10.32 -5.28
CA TRP A 28 4.16 -10.33 -6.61
C TRP A 28 3.17 -10.55 -7.75
N VAL A 29 2.16 -11.41 -7.56
CA VAL A 29 1.05 -11.56 -8.53
C VAL A 29 0.30 -10.23 -8.68
N GLY A 30 -0.07 -9.60 -7.55
CA GLY A 30 -0.70 -8.28 -7.55
C GLY A 30 0.14 -7.20 -8.22
N TYR A 31 1.45 -7.23 -8.04
CA TYR A 31 2.41 -6.30 -8.65
C TYR A 31 2.45 -6.45 -10.17
N TYR A 32 2.54 -7.68 -10.68
CA TYR A 32 2.59 -7.93 -12.12
C TYR A 32 1.32 -7.49 -12.83
N LEU A 33 0.16 -7.75 -12.22
CA LEU A 33 -1.14 -7.30 -12.73
C LEU A 33 -1.30 -5.77 -12.66
N CYS A 34 -0.77 -5.12 -11.62
CA CYS A 34 -0.83 -3.67 -11.46
C CYS A 34 -0.06 -2.94 -12.57
N TYR A 35 1.12 -3.45 -12.92
CA TYR A 35 2.05 -2.78 -13.84
C TYR A 35 2.02 -3.35 -15.27
N GLY A 36 1.37 -4.50 -15.49
CA GLY A 36 1.31 -5.16 -16.80
C GLY A 36 2.65 -5.78 -17.20
N HIS A 37 3.41 -6.30 -16.23
CA HIS A 37 4.72 -6.91 -16.51
C HIS A 37 4.62 -8.24 -17.25
N HIS A 38 3.44 -8.87 -17.21
CA HIS A 38 3.14 -10.07 -17.97
C HIS A 38 1.67 -10.03 -18.44
N GLY A 39 1.45 -9.48 -19.64
CA GLY A 39 0.12 -9.29 -20.21
C GLY A 39 -0.47 -7.92 -19.90
N GLU A 40 -1.79 -7.80 -20.01
CA GLU A 40 -2.51 -6.55 -19.77
C GLU A 40 -2.60 -6.20 -18.28
N LYS A 41 -2.80 -4.91 -17.99
CA LYS A 41 -3.02 -4.44 -16.62
C LYS A 41 -4.40 -4.86 -16.15
N ASP A 42 -4.46 -5.45 -14.96
CA ASP A 42 -5.70 -5.76 -14.26
C ASP A 42 -5.65 -5.21 -12.84
N LEU A 43 -6.11 -3.97 -12.68
CA LEU A 43 -6.11 -3.28 -11.40
C LEU A 43 -7.12 -3.86 -10.42
N ILE A 44 -8.19 -4.51 -10.89
CA ILE A 44 -9.23 -5.11 -10.05
C ILE A 44 -8.64 -6.36 -9.38
N THR A 45 -8.08 -7.26 -10.17
CA THR A 45 -7.47 -8.49 -9.64
C THR A 45 -6.20 -8.17 -8.85
N SER A 46 -5.39 -7.20 -9.29
CA SER A 46 -4.23 -6.72 -8.53
C SER A 46 -4.62 -6.27 -7.12
N ARG A 47 -5.68 -5.47 -6.99
CA ARG A 47 -6.17 -5.00 -5.70
C ARG A 47 -6.58 -6.14 -4.79
N LYS A 48 -7.28 -7.14 -5.31
CA LYS A 48 -7.68 -8.32 -4.55
C LYS A 48 -6.45 -9.01 -3.94
N TYR A 49 -5.44 -9.28 -4.75
CA TYR A 49 -4.19 -9.90 -4.28
C TYR A 49 -3.44 -9.04 -3.26
N PHE A 50 -3.36 -7.72 -3.45
CA PHE A 50 -2.77 -6.85 -2.46
C PHE A 50 -3.56 -6.81 -1.16
N LYS A 51 -4.89 -6.86 -1.21
CA LYS A 51 -5.73 -6.92 -0.01
C LYS A 51 -5.46 -8.21 0.77
N GLU A 52 -5.48 -9.34 0.08
CA GLU A 52 -5.21 -10.66 0.71
C GLU A 52 -3.82 -10.69 1.34
N ALA A 53 -2.79 -10.24 0.62
CA ALA A 53 -1.44 -10.16 1.15
C ALA A 53 -1.31 -9.14 2.30
N ALA A 54 -2.05 -8.04 2.27
CA ALA A 54 -2.04 -7.01 3.31
C ALA A 54 -2.69 -7.49 4.62
N ASP A 55 -3.75 -8.30 4.51
CA ASP A 55 -4.47 -8.91 5.62
C ASP A 55 -3.67 -10.10 6.21
N GLU A 56 -2.85 -10.79 5.41
CA GLU A 56 -2.02 -11.92 5.82
C GLU A 56 -0.65 -11.48 6.37
N ASN A 57 -0.34 -11.86 7.62
CA ASN A 57 0.94 -11.58 8.30
C ASN A 57 1.34 -10.09 8.35
N ASN A 58 0.39 -9.17 8.19
CA ASN A 58 0.62 -7.73 8.26
C ASN A 58 1.68 -7.26 7.23
N TYR A 59 1.66 -7.80 6.01
CA TYR A 59 2.68 -7.54 4.99
C TYR A 59 2.62 -6.07 4.51
N SER A 60 3.53 -5.26 5.07
CA SER A 60 3.57 -3.80 4.95
C SER A 60 3.59 -3.29 3.51
N GLU A 61 4.33 -3.94 2.63
CA GLU A 61 4.43 -3.54 1.23
C GLU A 61 3.09 -3.73 0.49
N ALA A 62 2.35 -4.80 0.78
CA ALA A 62 1.02 -5.01 0.24
C ALA A 62 0.02 -4.00 0.79
N GLN A 63 0.10 -3.65 2.07
CA GLN A 63 -0.71 -2.59 2.67
C GLN A 63 -0.49 -1.26 1.95
N CYS A 64 0.76 -0.92 1.65
CA CYS A 64 1.10 0.28 0.89
C CYS A 64 0.47 0.28 -0.51
N LYS A 65 0.64 -0.81 -1.28
CA LYS A 65 0.09 -0.91 -2.63
C LYS A 65 -1.44 -0.92 -2.63
N TYR A 66 -2.05 -1.59 -1.67
CA TYR A 66 -3.50 -1.63 -1.52
C TYR A 66 -4.06 -0.23 -1.26
N VAL A 67 -3.47 0.52 -0.33
CA VAL A 67 -3.87 1.91 -0.04
C VAL A 67 -3.74 2.81 -1.27
N VAL A 68 -2.67 2.69 -2.05
CA VAL A 68 -2.50 3.45 -3.31
C VAL A 68 -3.67 3.20 -4.27
N LEU A 69 -4.09 1.94 -4.43
CA LEU A 69 -5.23 1.61 -5.29
C LEU A 69 -6.54 2.18 -4.74
N LEU A 70 -6.78 2.11 -3.43
CA LEU A 70 -7.96 2.71 -2.82
C LEU A 70 -8.03 4.24 -2.99
N ILE A 71 -6.88 4.93 -3.00
CA ILE A 71 -6.84 6.39 -3.28
C ILE A 71 -7.22 6.66 -4.73
N VAL A 72 -6.79 5.81 -5.66
CA VAL A 72 -7.20 5.91 -7.06
C VAL A 72 -8.71 5.73 -7.17
N ASP A 73 -9.31 4.78 -6.46
CA ASP A 73 -10.77 4.62 -6.44
C ASP A 73 -11.47 5.82 -5.85
N LEU A 74 -10.99 6.30 -4.70
CA LEU A 74 -11.54 7.48 -4.03
C LEU A 74 -11.56 8.70 -4.94
N SER A 75 -10.56 8.83 -5.82
CA SER A 75 -10.48 9.94 -6.78
C SER A 75 -11.47 9.85 -7.93
N LYS A 76 -11.96 8.63 -8.24
CA LYS A 76 -12.90 8.36 -9.33
C LYS A 76 -14.34 8.21 -8.85
N GLU A 77 -14.51 7.86 -7.58
CA GLU A 77 -15.82 7.69 -6.96
C GLU A 77 -16.58 9.02 -6.90
N THR A 78 -17.88 8.97 -7.16
CA THR A 78 -18.77 10.14 -7.11
C THR A 78 -19.73 10.06 -5.92
N ASP A 79 -20.11 8.86 -5.50
CA ASP A 79 -21.01 8.64 -4.36
C ASP A 79 -20.33 8.96 -3.02
N GLU A 80 -20.92 9.87 -2.24
CA GLU A 80 -20.30 10.32 -0.98
C GLU A 80 -20.30 9.24 0.11
N THR A 81 -21.25 8.30 0.07
CA THR A 81 -21.28 7.17 1.03
C THR A 81 -20.13 6.21 0.74
N ALA A 82 -19.94 5.84 -0.52
CA ALA A 82 -18.84 5.01 -1.01
C ALA A 82 -17.48 5.68 -0.73
N LYS A 83 -17.34 6.99 -1.00
CA LYS A 83 -16.14 7.75 -0.59
C LYS A 83 -15.90 7.65 0.92
N GLY A 84 -16.95 7.77 1.73
CA GLY A 84 -16.88 7.62 3.17
C GLY A 84 -16.30 6.27 3.59
N ASN A 85 -16.75 5.19 2.95
CA ASN A 85 -16.26 3.83 3.19
C ASN A 85 -14.80 3.66 2.77
N LEU A 86 -14.43 4.14 1.57
CA LEU A 86 -13.06 4.11 1.07
C LEU A 86 -12.11 4.87 2.02
N ARG A 87 -12.51 6.05 2.50
CA ARG A 87 -11.72 6.83 3.48
C ARG A 87 -11.48 6.05 4.76
N LYS A 88 -12.51 5.40 5.30
CA LYS A 88 -12.39 4.57 6.52
C LYS A 88 -11.44 3.40 6.30
N GLU A 89 -11.55 2.72 5.17
CA GLU A 89 -10.68 1.59 4.85
C GLU A 89 -9.22 2.02 4.65
N ILE A 90 -8.98 3.11 3.92
CA ILE A 90 -7.65 3.72 3.77
C ILE A 90 -7.02 4.02 5.14
N LEU A 91 -7.78 4.64 6.05
CA LEU A 91 -7.30 4.94 7.41
C LEU A 91 -6.95 3.68 8.21
N ARG A 92 -7.78 2.63 8.11
CA ARG A 92 -7.52 1.35 8.77
C ARG A 92 -6.19 0.74 8.34
N TYR A 93 -5.91 0.69 7.04
CA TYR A 93 -4.65 0.12 6.55
C TYR A 93 -3.44 1.00 6.84
N PHE A 94 -3.61 2.32 6.96
CA PHE A 94 -2.56 3.18 7.48
C PHE A 94 -2.20 2.84 8.93
N GLU A 95 -3.20 2.64 9.80
CA GLU A 95 -2.96 2.27 11.19
C GLU A 95 -2.23 0.92 11.31
N LEU A 96 -2.61 -0.07 10.50
CA LEU A 96 -1.95 -1.37 10.46
C LEU A 96 -0.47 -1.26 10.06
N ALA A 97 -0.18 -0.42 9.07
CA ALA A 97 1.18 -0.21 8.58
C ALA A 97 2.03 0.63 9.55
N ILE A 98 1.52 1.73 10.10
CA ILE A 98 2.29 2.57 11.04
C ILE A 98 2.70 1.77 12.29
N ASN A 99 1.85 0.85 12.75
CA ASN A 99 2.14 0.00 13.89
C ASN A 99 3.05 -1.20 13.55
N ASN A 100 3.47 -1.34 12.29
CA ASN A 100 4.45 -2.33 11.89
C ASN A 100 5.86 -1.74 11.99
N PRO A 101 6.74 -2.24 12.87
CA PRO A 101 8.09 -1.70 13.06
C PRO A 101 8.99 -1.83 11.82
N LYS A 102 8.57 -2.61 10.80
CA LYS A 102 9.26 -2.73 9.51
C LYS A 102 8.72 -1.78 8.43
N VAL A 103 7.78 -0.89 8.75
CA VAL A 103 7.24 0.07 7.77
C VAL A 103 8.21 1.20 7.56
N GLU A 104 8.98 1.02 6.50
CA GLU A 104 9.97 1.96 5.98
C GLU A 104 9.26 2.97 5.07
N THR A 105 9.38 4.26 5.42
CA THR A 105 9.33 5.49 4.58
C THR A 105 8.18 5.68 3.55
N LEU A 106 7.86 4.69 2.72
CA LEU A 106 6.86 4.77 1.64
C LEU A 106 5.44 5.01 2.15
N MET A 107 5.02 4.34 3.24
CA MET A 107 3.70 4.60 3.85
C MET A 107 3.61 6.03 4.38
N GLN A 108 4.69 6.52 5.00
CA GLN A 108 4.79 7.88 5.52
C GLN A 108 4.73 8.92 4.39
N CYS A 109 5.34 8.64 3.22
CA CYS A 109 5.23 9.48 2.02
C CYS A 109 3.80 9.50 1.43
N ILE A 110 3.12 8.35 1.36
CA ILE A 110 1.73 8.28 0.88
C ILE A 110 0.79 9.05 1.82
N ILE A 111 0.98 8.91 3.14
CA ILE A 111 0.28 9.72 4.15
C ILE A 111 0.54 11.20 3.90
N TRP A 112 1.80 11.59 3.72
CA TRP A 112 2.19 12.98 3.48
C TRP A 112 1.51 13.58 2.25
N GLU A 113 1.51 12.89 1.11
CA GLU A 113 0.85 13.37 -0.12
C GLU A 113 -0.66 13.54 0.03
N ILE A 114 -1.33 12.65 0.76
CA ILE A 114 -2.78 12.71 0.94
C ILE A 114 -3.18 13.86 1.88
N PHE A 115 -2.43 14.05 2.96
CA PHE A 115 -2.66 15.14 3.91
C PHE A 115 -2.36 16.51 3.29
N ILE A 116 -1.28 16.63 2.51
CA ILE A 116 -0.97 17.86 1.76
C ILE A 116 -2.08 18.18 0.76
N ASN A 117 -2.55 17.19 0.01
CA ASN A 117 -3.53 17.43 -1.06
C ASN A 117 -4.99 17.46 -0.58
N GLY A 118 -5.26 17.33 0.72
CA GLY A 118 -6.61 17.47 1.30
C GLY A 118 -7.65 16.43 0.83
N LYS A 119 -7.23 15.37 0.13
CA LYS A 119 -8.12 14.44 -0.60
C LYS A 119 -9.09 13.65 0.29
N LEU A 120 -8.81 13.55 1.60
CA LEU A 120 -9.66 12.79 2.53
C LEU A 120 -10.78 13.62 3.19
N LYS A 121 -10.88 14.95 2.98
CA LYS A 121 -11.86 15.82 3.68
C LYS A 121 -11.92 15.61 5.21
N VAL A 122 -10.87 15.05 5.82
CA VAL A 122 -10.75 15.01 7.27
C VAL A 122 -10.51 16.44 7.71
N LYS A 123 -11.17 16.90 8.78
CA LYS A 123 -10.83 18.17 9.43
C LYS A 123 -9.30 18.21 9.54
N ARG A 124 -8.68 19.30 9.10
CA ARG A 124 -7.23 19.52 9.12
C ARG A 124 -6.77 19.49 10.58
N ASP A 125 -6.73 18.31 11.17
CA ASP A 125 -6.28 18.10 12.53
C ASP A 125 -4.77 17.97 12.42
N VAL A 126 -4.16 19.15 12.32
CA VAL A 126 -2.73 19.39 12.16
C VAL A 126 -1.93 18.48 13.09
N ILE A 127 -2.50 18.14 14.26
CA ILE A 127 -1.90 17.38 15.36
C ILE A 127 -1.58 15.92 14.97
N ARG A 128 -2.39 15.22 14.16
CA ARG A 128 -2.11 13.81 13.78
C ARG A 128 -1.07 13.69 12.66
N GLY A 129 -1.11 14.60 11.68
CA GLY A 129 -0.05 14.71 10.66
C GLY A 129 1.28 15.16 11.25
N PHE A 130 1.26 16.06 12.24
CA PHE A 130 2.45 16.53 12.96
C PHE A 130 3.14 15.41 13.77
N ASN A 131 2.37 14.49 14.36
CA ASN A 131 2.93 13.37 15.11
C ASN A 131 3.73 12.40 14.21
N CYS A 132 3.29 12.16 12.98
CA CYS A 132 4.08 11.43 11.99
C CYS A 132 5.38 12.15 11.62
N LEU A 133 5.32 13.49 11.43
CA LEU A 133 6.50 14.31 11.14
C LEU A 133 7.51 14.30 12.31
N ARG A 134 7.02 14.30 13.55
CA ARG A 134 7.85 14.23 14.76
C ARG A 134 8.53 12.88 14.93
N LEU A 135 7.85 11.78 14.60
CA LEU A 135 8.44 10.43 14.58
C LEU A 135 9.50 10.28 13.46
N LEU A 136 9.24 10.81 12.27
CA LEU A 136 10.20 10.90 11.17
C LEU A 136 11.49 11.64 11.57
N LEU A 137 11.34 12.80 12.22
CA LEU A 137 12.45 13.61 12.70
C LEU A 137 13.18 13.02 13.92
N TYR A 138 12.54 12.10 14.64
CA TYR A 138 13.13 11.37 15.78
C TYR A 138 13.96 10.18 15.29
N VAL A 139 13.42 9.37 14.38
CA VAL A 139 14.11 8.21 13.77
C VAL A 139 15.30 8.65 12.91
N THR A 140 15.22 9.79 12.24
CA THR A 140 16.35 10.35 11.47
C THR A 140 17.45 10.98 12.34
N LYS A 141 17.19 11.24 13.63
CA LYS A 141 18.22 11.70 14.57
C LYS A 141 19.01 10.54 15.19
N GLU A 142 18.39 9.37 15.38
CA GLU A 142 19.06 8.19 15.94
C GLU A 142 19.92 7.41 14.92
N GLN A 143 19.90 7.78 13.64
CA GLN A 143 20.74 7.15 12.60
C GLN A 143 21.98 7.96 12.20
N PHE A 144 22.24 9.11 12.84
CA PHE A 144 23.43 9.93 12.56
C PHE A 144 24.26 10.29 13.80
N PHE A 145 23.91 9.75 14.98
CA PHE A 145 24.75 9.75 16.17
C PHE A 145 24.58 8.42 16.90
N ASP A 146 25.27 7.40 16.41
CA ASP A 146 26.11 6.44 17.16
C ASP A 146 26.79 5.47 16.17
#